data_AF-A0A7I8JYZ2-F1
#
_entry.id   AF-A0A7I8JYZ2-F1
#
_cell.length_a   1.000
_cell.length_b   1.000
_cell.length_c   1.000
_cell.angle_alpha   90.00
_cell.angle_beta   90.00
_cell.angle_gamma   90.00
#
_symmetry.space_group_name_H-M   'P 1'
#
loop_
_entity.id
_entity.type
_entity.pdbx_description
1 polymer ?
#
loop_
_entity_poly.entity_id
_entity_poly.type
_entity_poly.pdbx_seq_one_letter_code
_entity_poly.pdbx_strand_id
1 'polypeptide(L)'
;MYLSSDTKLWWLTRTEDLARPTIESWEDFVRELKKQFLPTNNACMAGEALRRLRHTGTVREYVKHFASLMLDVKNMSDEDKFLNFTSGFQNWAKVELRRQGARDVQSAMAMADALVDYRSSDHGEGGGQRSKERRPGEES
;
A
#
# COMPACT_ATOMS: atom_id res chain seq x y z
N MET A 1 7.34 36.89 15.94
CA MET A 1 7.48 35.45 16.31
C MET A 1 7.07 34.64 15.09
N TYR A 2 7.93 33.73 14.61
CA TYR A 2 7.76 33.03 13.32
C TYR A 2 7.02 31.67 13.40
N LEU A 3 6.57 31.26 14.59
CA LEU A 3 5.80 30.02 14.79
C LEU A 3 4.29 30.32 14.82
N SER A 4 3.49 29.52 14.12
CA SER A 4 2.03 29.65 14.05
C SER A 4 1.32 28.37 14.47
N SER A 5 0.04 28.49 14.87
CA SER A 5 -0.85 27.36 15.18
C SER A 5 -0.25 26.38 16.19
N ASP A 6 -0.33 25.06 15.94
CA ASP A 6 0.12 24.00 16.86
C ASP A 6 1.61 24.07 17.20
N THR A 7 2.43 24.62 16.30
CA THR A 7 3.87 24.82 16.55
C THR A 7 4.13 25.84 17.65
N LYS A 8 3.26 26.86 17.78
CA LYS A 8 3.36 27.85 18.87
C LYS A 8 2.95 27.26 20.21
N LEU A 9 1.87 26.47 20.24
CA LEU A 9 1.39 25.81 21.46
C LEU A 9 2.42 24.80 21.97
N TRP A 10 2.96 23.97 21.07
CA TRP A 10 4.04 23.04 21.38
C TRP A 10 5.25 23.75 22.00
N TRP A 11 5.68 24.88 21.43
CA TRP A 11 6.84 25.61 21.95
C TRP A 11 6.62 26.12 23.38
N LEU A 12 5.43 26.63 23.68
CA LEU A 12 5.07 27.09 25.04
C LEU A 12 5.12 25.96 26.06
N THR A 13 4.46 24.83 25.76
CA THR A 13 4.49 23.63 26.62
C THR A 13 5.92 23.11 26.79
N ARG A 14 6.74 23.19 25.73
CA ARG A 14 8.13 22.75 25.77
C ARG A 14 9.02 23.62 26.65
N THR A 15 8.78 24.94 26.70
CA THR A 15 9.54 25.87 27.55
C THR A 15 9.19 25.76 29.03
N GLU A 16 8.00 25.27 29.35
CA GLU A 16 7.54 25.05 30.73
C GLU A 16 7.97 23.67 31.28
N ASP A 17 8.36 22.74 30.40
CA ASP A 17 8.79 21.39 30.76
C ASP A 17 10.24 21.37 31.29
N LEU A 18 10.39 21.55 32.60
CA LEU A 18 11.67 21.50 33.32
C LEU A 18 12.34 20.11 33.32
N ALA A 19 11.63 19.05 32.92
CA ALA A 19 12.18 17.70 32.86
C ALA A 19 12.91 17.41 31.54
N ARG A 20 12.79 18.30 30.55
CA ARG A 20 13.46 18.15 29.26
C ARG A 20 14.77 18.92 29.17
N PRO A 21 15.74 18.44 28.37
CA PRO A 21 17.03 19.13 28.19
C PRO A 21 16.86 20.57 27.71
N THR A 22 17.68 21.48 28.20
CA THR A 22 17.70 22.86 27.68
C THR A 22 18.16 22.85 26.22
N ILE A 23 17.50 23.64 25.38
CA ILE A 23 17.92 23.85 24.00
C ILE A 23 19.02 24.91 24.02
N GLU A 24 20.27 24.47 23.88
CA GLU A 24 21.45 25.34 24.02
C GLU A 24 21.95 25.88 22.66
N SER A 25 21.52 25.28 21.55
CA SER A 25 21.91 25.69 20.20
C SER A 25 20.73 25.72 19.22
N TRP A 26 20.92 26.46 18.12
CA TRP A 26 19.99 26.45 16.98
C TRP A 26 19.84 25.05 16.37
N GLU A 27 20.90 24.25 16.41
CA GLU A 27 20.89 22.86 15.92
C GLU A 27 20.01 21.97 16.78
N ASP A 28 20.03 22.14 18.10
CA ASP A 28 19.15 21.43 19.03
C ASP A 28 17.68 21.83 18.81
N PHE A 29 17.42 23.12 18.58
CA PHE A 29 16.09 23.62 18.24
C PHE A 29 15.58 22.98 16.95
N VAL A 30 16.37 23.01 15.87
CA VAL A 30 16.00 22.41 14.59
C VAL A 30 15.82 20.90 14.74
N ARG A 31 16.69 20.20 15.47
CA ARG A 31 16.58 18.75 15.70
C ARG A 31 15.29 18.40 16.45
N GLU A 32 14.89 19.17 17.44
CA GLU A 32 13.69 18.89 18.22
C GLU A 32 12.40 19.29 17.49
N LEU A 33 12.42 20.41 16.75
CA LEU A 33 11.35 20.81 15.85
C LEU A 33 11.12 19.72 14.79
N LYS A 34 12.21 19.21 14.20
CA LYS A 34 12.18 18.05 13.31
C LYS A 34 11.65 16.82 14.04
N LYS A 35 12.11 16.48 15.24
CA LYS A 35 11.58 15.31 15.96
C LYS A 35 10.06 15.37 16.18
N GLN A 36 9.51 16.57 16.43
CA GLN A 36 8.07 16.76 16.70
C GLN A 36 7.21 16.89 15.46
N PHE A 37 7.72 17.53 14.41
CA PHE A 37 6.94 17.86 13.21
C PHE A 37 7.46 17.19 11.93
N LEU A 38 8.59 16.49 11.97
CA LEU A 38 9.07 15.62 10.89
C LEU A 38 8.68 14.14 11.10
N PRO A 39 8.74 13.32 10.02
CA PRO A 39 8.19 11.98 9.83
C PRO A 39 8.50 10.85 10.81
N THR A 40 8.93 11.09 12.05
CA THR A 40 8.97 10.01 13.06
C THR A 40 7.57 9.43 13.29
N ASN A 41 6.51 10.22 13.02
CA ASN A 41 5.12 9.76 12.95
C ASN A 41 4.76 9.05 11.63
N ASN A 42 5.47 9.27 10.51
CA ASN A 42 5.18 8.55 9.26
C ASN A 42 5.43 7.06 9.39
N ALA A 43 6.47 6.60 10.08
CA ALA A 43 6.71 5.15 10.17
C ALA A 43 5.56 4.42 10.89
N CYS A 44 5.02 5.03 11.96
CA CYS A 44 3.87 4.48 12.69
C CYS A 44 2.58 4.57 11.85
N MET A 45 2.29 5.75 11.28
CA MET A 45 1.11 5.98 10.45
C MET A 45 1.14 5.17 9.15
N ALA A 46 2.28 5.05 8.50
CA ALA A 46 2.49 4.22 7.31
C ALA A 46 2.39 2.74 7.68
N GLY A 47 2.91 2.32 8.84
CA GLY A 47 2.69 0.97 9.36
C GLY A 47 1.21 0.67 9.61
N GLU A 48 0.45 1.62 10.16
CA GLU A 48 -1.00 1.50 10.30
C GLU A 48 -1.74 1.50 8.95
N ALA A 49 -1.32 2.36 8.02
CA ALA A 49 -1.85 2.41 6.66
C ALA A 49 -1.59 1.09 5.91
N LEU A 50 -0.41 0.48 6.07
CA LEU A 50 -0.09 -0.84 5.50
C LEU A 50 -1.02 -1.93 6.05
N ARG A 51 -1.24 -1.97 7.37
CA ARG A 51 -2.16 -2.95 7.99
C ARG A 51 -3.61 -2.79 7.51
N ARG A 52 -4.01 -1.56 7.18
CA ARG A 52 -5.34 -1.21 6.67
C ARG A 52 -5.42 -1.23 5.13
N LEU A 53 -4.30 -1.40 4.42
CA LEU A 53 -4.28 -1.36 2.96
C LEU A 53 -5.07 -2.54 2.40
N ARG A 54 -5.98 -2.25 1.46
CA ARG A 54 -6.83 -3.26 0.81
C ARG A 54 -6.85 -3.02 -0.69
N HIS A 55 -6.90 -4.10 -1.46
CA HIS A 55 -7.07 -4.08 -2.91
C HIS A 55 -8.52 -3.77 -3.26
N THR A 56 -8.84 -2.48 -3.41
CA THR A 56 -10.18 -1.97 -3.76
C THR A 56 -10.32 -1.58 -5.23
N GLY A 57 -9.21 -1.24 -5.89
CA GLY A 57 -9.15 -0.86 -7.31
C GLY A 57 -8.45 -1.92 -8.17
N THR A 58 -7.51 -1.50 -9.00
CA THR A 58 -6.67 -2.40 -9.80
C THR A 58 -5.49 -2.95 -9.01
N VAL A 59 -4.95 -4.09 -9.45
CA VAL A 59 -3.74 -4.68 -8.86
C VAL A 59 -2.57 -3.70 -8.95
N ARG A 60 -2.41 -3.01 -10.08
CA ARG A 60 -1.35 -2.02 -10.29
C ARG A 60 -1.44 -0.85 -9.31
N GLU A 61 -2.64 -0.31 -9.07
CA GLU A 61 -2.83 0.77 -8.09
C GLU A 61 -2.51 0.30 -6.67
N TYR A 62 -2.93 -0.92 -6.31
CA TYR A 62 -2.61 -1.51 -5.02
C TYR A 62 -1.10 -1.67 -4.82
N VAL A 63 -0.40 -2.25 -5.80
CA VAL A 63 1.06 -2.43 -5.77
C VAL A 63 1.78 -1.09 -5.63
N LYS A 64 1.34 -0.07 -6.40
CA LYS A 64 1.87 1.30 -6.32
C LYS A 64 1.68 1.92 -4.93
N HIS A 65 0.49 1.79 -4.34
CA HIS A 65 0.19 2.31 -3.00
C HIS A 65 1.02 1.61 -1.93
N PHE A 66 1.13 0.28 -2.01
CA PHE A 66 1.97 -0.49 -1.10
C PHE A 66 3.43 -0.05 -1.19
N ALA A 67 3.98 0.06 -2.40
CA ALA A 67 5.36 0.49 -2.62
C ALA A 67 5.64 1.89 -2.05
N SER A 68 4.69 2.83 -2.19
CA SER A 68 4.82 4.16 -1.59
C SER A 68 4.91 4.10 -0.06
N LEU A 69 4.02 3.33 0.59
CA LEU A 69 4.02 3.21 2.05
C LEU A 69 5.29 2.53 2.57
N MET A 70 5.87 1.61 1.79
CA MET A 70 7.11 0.94 2.15
C MET A 70 8.32 1.88 2.23
N LEU A 71 8.33 3.00 1.49
CA LEU A 71 9.41 3.99 1.55
C LEU A 71 9.45 4.73 2.90
N ASP A 72 8.29 4.87 3.54
CA ASP A 72 8.14 5.55 4.83
C ASP A 72 8.38 4.62 6.04
N VAL A 73 8.31 3.30 5.86
CA VAL A 73 8.46 2.30 6.93
C VAL A 73 9.87 1.70 6.92
N LYS A 74 10.78 2.29 7.72
CA LYS A 74 12.20 1.90 7.76
C LYS A 74 12.51 0.63 8.58
N ASN A 75 11.65 0.24 9.52
CA ASN A 75 11.92 -0.82 10.50
C ASN A 75 10.89 -1.97 10.47
N MET A 76 10.53 -2.47 9.27
CA MET A 76 9.66 -3.64 9.13
C MET A 76 10.46 -4.83 8.62
N SER A 77 10.21 -6.03 9.18
CA SER A 77 10.86 -7.26 8.72
C SER A 77 10.35 -7.66 7.33
N ASP A 78 11.15 -8.38 6.55
CA ASP A 78 10.72 -8.80 5.20
C ASP A 78 9.52 -9.75 5.25
N GLU A 79 9.42 -10.57 6.29
CA GLU A 79 8.26 -11.42 6.56
C GLU A 79 7.00 -10.58 6.81
N ASP A 80 7.09 -9.55 7.67
CA ASP A 80 5.95 -8.66 7.93
C ASP A 80 5.53 -7.91 6.68
N LYS A 81 6.49 -7.45 5.85
CA LYS A 81 6.16 -6.78 4.58
C LYS A 81 5.39 -7.74 3.67
N PHE A 82 5.82 -8.99 3.56
CA PHE A 82 5.16 -10.00 2.74
C PHE A 82 3.75 -10.33 3.25
N LEU A 83 3.58 -10.50 4.56
CA LEU A 83 2.28 -10.74 5.18
C LEU A 83 1.32 -9.54 5.00
N ASN A 84 1.80 -8.30 5.19
CA ASN A 84 0.99 -7.10 4.94
C ASN A 84 0.61 -6.99 3.45
N PHE A 85 1.56 -7.23 2.54
CA PHE A 85 1.31 -7.19 1.10
C PHE A 85 0.25 -8.20 0.67
N THR A 86 0.40 -9.46 1.08
CA THR A 86 -0.50 -10.55 0.69
C THR A 86 -1.87 -10.46 1.36
N SER A 87 -1.94 -10.02 2.63
CA SER A 87 -3.20 -9.91 3.37
C SER A 87 -4.15 -8.85 2.83
N GLY A 88 -3.63 -7.79 2.21
CA GLY A 88 -4.46 -6.72 1.64
C GLY A 88 -5.10 -7.07 0.28
N PHE A 89 -4.64 -8.12 -0.41
CA PHE A 89 -5.24 -8.53 -1.69
C PHE A 89 -6.66 -9.09 -1.57
N GLN A 90 -7.43 -8.98 -2.66
CA GLN A 90 -8.67 -9.72 -2.85
C GLN A 90 -8.41 -11.24 -2.93
N ASN A 91 -9.42 -12.04 -2.58
CA ASN A 91 -9.27 -13.51 -2.48
C ASN A 91 -8.77 -14.17 -3.77
N TRP A 92 -9.27 -13.77 -4.94
CA TRP A 92 -8.81 -14.32 -6.22
C TRP A 92 -7.31 -14.06 -6.46
N ALA A 93 -6.83 -12.84 -6.18
CA ALA A 93 -5.43 -12.49 -6.35
C ALA A 93 -4.55 -13.22 -5.33
N LYS A 94 -5.02 -13.39 -4.09
CA LYS A 94 -4.33 -14.21 -3.08
C LYS A 94 -4.15 -15.66 -3.51
N VAL A 95 -5.20 -16.27 -4.08
CA VAL A 95 -5.15 -17.65 -4.59
C VAL A 95 -4.13 -17.75 -5.72
N GLU A 96 -4.16 -16.79 -6.64
CA GLU A 96 -3.26 -16.80 -7.79
C GLU A 96 -1.79 -16.57 -7.41
N LEU A 97 -1.50 -15.63 -6.48
CA LEU A 97 -0.16 -15.45 -5.93
C LEU A 97 0.37 -16.72 -5.22
N ARG A 98 -0.52 -17.46 -4.54
CA ARG A 98 -0.17 -18.76 -3.93
C ARG A 98 0.10 -19.81 -5.00
N ARG A 99 -0.70 -19.86 -6.06
CA ARG A 99 -0.52 -20.78 -7.20
C ARG A 99 0.82 -20.57 -7.89
N GLN A 100 1.23 -19.32 -8.05
CA GLN A 100 2.52 -18.94 -8.64
C GLN A 100 3.71 -19.09 -7.68
N GLY A 101 3.44 -19.35 -6.39
CA GLY A 101 4.47 -19.69 -5.41
C GLY A 101 5.25 -18.47 -4.90
N ALA A 102 4.61 -17.31 -4.75
CA ALA A 102 5.24 -16.13 -4.16
C ALA A 102 5.75 -16.41 -2.73
N ARG A 103 7.03 -16.13 -2.45
CA ARG A 103 7.67 -16.34 -1.14
C ARG A 103 8.19 -15.06 -0.48
N ASP A 104 8.22 -13.98 -1.22
CA ASP A 104 8.72 -12.68 -0.77
C ASP A 104 7.97 -11.56 -1.51
N VAL A 105 8.13 -10.32 -1.03
CA VAL A 105 7.43 -9.15 -1.58
C VAL A 105 7.79 -8.89 -3.04
N GLN A 106 9.06 -9.06 -3.44
CA GLN A 106 9.50 -8.75 -4.79
C GLN A 106 8.92 -9.75 -5.80
N SER A 107 9.00 -11.04 -5.46
CA SER A 107 8.35 -12.12 -6.22
C SER A 107 6.85 -11.88 -6.33
N ALA A 108 6.19 -11.51 -5.23
CA ALA A 108 4.75 -11.25 -5.22
C ALA A 108 4.36 -10.02 -6.05
N MET A 109 5.17 -8.95 -6.05
CA MET A 109 4.95 -7.76 -6.89
C MET A 109 5.08 -8.10 -8.38
N ALA A 110 6.12 -8.84 -8.77
CA ALA A 110 6.32 -9.26 -10.15
C ALA A 110 5.17 -10.15 -10.66
N MET A 111 4.71 -11.09 -9.83
CA MET A 111 3.57 -11.94 -10.13
C MET A 111 2.27 -11.12 -10.21
N ALA A 112 2.07 -10.16 -9.31
CA ALA A 112 0.92 -9.27 -9.31
C ALA A 112 0.85 -8.40 -10.57
N ASP A 113 1.98 -7.91 -11.09
CA ASP A 113 2.02 -7.18 -12.35
C ASP A 113 1.54 -8.03 -13.53
N ALA A 114 1.90 -9.32 -13.57
CA ALA A 114 1.40 -10.25 -14.59
C ALA A 114 -0.12 -10.52 -14.49
N LEU A 115 -0.75 -10.31 -13.33
CA LEU A 115 -2.20 -10.44 -13.17
C LEU A 115 -2.99 -9.31 -13.84
N VAL A 116 -2.37 -8.14 -14.00
CA VAL A 116 -2.97 -7.00 -14.69
C VAL A 116 -3.23 -7.36 -16.16
N ASP A 117 -2.33 -8.15 -16.76
CA ASP A 117 -2.47 -8.62 -18.13
C ASP A 117 -3.56 -9.69 -18.25
N TYR A 118 -3.71 -10.56 -17.23
CA TYR A 118 -4.70 -11.65 -17.21
C TYR A 118 -6.16 -11.17 -17.21
N ARG A 119 -6.50 -10.12 -16.45
CA ARG A 119 -7.89 -9.61 -16.38
C ARG A 119 -8.29 -8.78 -17.60
N SER A 120 -7.30 -8.27 -18.35
CA SER A 120 -7.54 -7.55 -19.61
C SER A 120 -7.88 -8.51 -20.75
N SER A 121 -7.42 -9.78 -20.67
CA SER A 121 -7.76 -10.83 -21.64
C SER A 121 -9.12 -11.50 -21.42
N ASP A 122 -9.71 -11.44 -20.22
CA ASP A 122 -10.95 -12.18 -19.89
C ASP A 122 -12.24 -11.42 -20.28
N HIS A 123 -12.13 -10.18 -20.77
CA HIS A 123 -13.26 -9.38 -21.27
C HIS A 123 -13.41 -9.39 -22.81
N GLY A 124 -12.65 -10.22 -23.52
CA GLY A 124 -12.69 -10.30 -24.97
C GLY A 124 -12.77 -11.74 -25.46
N GLU A 125 -13.91 -12.40 -25.25
CA GLU A 125 -14.54 -13.37 -26.18
C GLU A 125 -15.63 -14.20 -25.48
N GLY A 126 -16.88 -13.84 -25.73
CA GLY A 126 -18.05 -14.57 -25.24
C GLY A 126 -19.34 -14.18 -25.97
N GLY A 127 -19.22 -13.77 -27.24
CA GLY A 127 -20.36 -13.52 -28.11
C GLY A 127 -20.95 -14.85 -28.54
N GLY A 128 -22.07 -15.22 -27.92
CA GLY A 128 -22.82 -16.41 -28.30
C GLY A 128 -23.37 -16.31 -29.72
N GLN A 129 -23.20 -17.38 -30.51
CA GLN A 129 -24.13 -17.68 -31.58
C GLN A 129 -24.29 -19.19 -31.71
N ARG A 130 -25.31 -19.69 -31.01
CA ARG A 130 -25.86 -21.04 -31.18
C ARG A 130 -26.55 -21.07 -32.54
N SER A 131 -25.82 -21.40 -33.59
CA SER A 131 -26.39 -21.60 -34.92
C SER A 131 -27.21 -22.88 -34.93
N LYS A 132 -28.52 -22.71 -35.11
CA LYS A 132 -29.56 -23.71 -35.17
C LYS A 132 -29.38 -24.54 -36.44
N GLU A 133 -28.98 -25.79 -36.31
CA GLU A 133 -28.90 -26.75 -37.42
C GLU A 133 -30.33 -27.04 -37.93
N ARG A 134 -30.68 -26.45 -39.08
CA ARG A 134 -31.88 -26.84 -39.84
C ARG A 134 -31.48 -28.01 -40.73
N ARG A 135 -32.04 -29.19 -40.47
CA ARG A 135 -31.96 -30.34 -41.40
C ARG A 135 -32.87 -30.08 -42.62
N PRO A 136 -32.40 -30.32 -43.85
CA PRO A 136 -33.23 -30.26 -45.04
C PRO A 136 -34.15 -31.49 -45.11
N GLY A 137 -35.28 -31.30 -45.78
CA GLY A 137 -36.40 -32.23 -45.78
C GLY A 137 -36.18 -33.52 -46.55
N GLU A 138 -37.05 -34.48 -46.27
CA GLU A 138 -37.40 -35.57 -47.18
C GLU A 138 -38.88 -35.40 -47.53
N GLU A 139 -39.11 -35.08 -48.80
CA GLU A 139 -40.38 -35.11 -49.50
C GLU A 139 -40.30 -36.33 -50.43
N SER A 140 -41.10 -37.37 -50.15
CA SER A 140 -41.79 -38.26 -51.10
C SER A 140 -42.44 -39.43 -50.35
#